data_AF-M6C6T5-F1
#
_entry.id   AF-M6C6T5-F1
#
_cell.length_a   1.000
_cell.length_b   1.000
_cell.length_c   1.000
_cell.angle_alpha   90.00
_cell.angle_beta   90.00
_cell.angle_gamma   90.00
#
_symmetry.space_group_name_H-M   'P 1'
#
loop_
_entity.id
_entity.type
_entity.pdbx_description
1 polymer ?
#
loop_
_entity_poly.entity_id
_entity_poly.type
_entity_poly.pdbx_seq_one_letter_code
_entity_poly.pdbx_strand_id
1 'polypeptide(L)'
;MMKVKISFHSIIVAFLFGIPFGIQAQVLDQSQYQKIKAVVTQTGHIEKETLMREIYAINPNPQEYLVAIAKDPELRVYAISQLNELIADFGANSARDYLESTISNESTHPSIRNSAVFSYGKTFYFSDRNHAENFLKRFSSHDRIGTFVQNTLKELRMGKISSIRFSEKLKKENMDRIKNGNLRMPDPSIKNP
;
A
#
# COMPACT_ATOMS: atom_id res chain seq x y z
N MET A 1 -29.98 -47.00 -48.00
CA MET A 1 -29.17 -46.06 -48.80
C MET A 1 -29.40 -44.66 -48.25
N MET A 2 -28.46 -44.09 -47.49
CA MET A 2 -28.45 -42.67 -47.12
C MET A 2 -27.01 -42.27 -46.81
N LYS A 3 -26.43 -41.41 -47.67
CA LYS A 3 -25.06 -40.90 -47.53
C LYS A 3 -25.10 -39.65 -46.66
N VAL A 4 -24.46 -39.68 -45.49
CA VAL A 4 -24.21 -38.48 -44.68
C VAL A 4 -22.89 -37.88 -45.16
N LYS A 5 -22.95 -36.68 -45.76
CA LYS A 5 -21.78 -35.89 -46.12
C LYS A 5 -21.26 -35.17 -44.87
N ILE A 6 -20.05 -35.50 -44.42
CA ILE A 6 -19.35 -34.78 -43.37
C ILE A 6 -18.57 -33.64 -44.04
N SER A 7 -18.98 -32.40 -43.78
CA SER A 7 -18.30 -31.19 -44.25
C SER A 7 -17.15 -30.84 -43.31
N PHE A 8 -15.92 -30.82 -43.84
CA PHE A 8 -14.65 -30.59 -43.15
C PHE A 8 -14.34 -29.08 -42.94
N HIS A 9 -15.26 -28.31 -42.35
CA HIS A 9 -15.02 -26.87 -42.08
C HIS A 9 -15.40 -26.48 -40.65
N SER A 10 -14.78 -27.12 -39.67
CA SER A 10 -14.81 -26.69 -38.26
C SER A 10 -13.52 -27.11 -37.56
N ILE A 11 -12.39 -26.75 -38.16
CA ILE A 11 -11.08 -26.76 -37.49
C ILE A 11 -10.65 -25.30 -37.53
N ILE A 12 -10.13 -24.80 -36.40
CA ILE A 12 -9.76 -23.40 -36.11
C ILE A 12 -10.91 -22.61 -35.47
N VAL A 13 -10.87 -22.55 -34.14
CA VAL A 13 -11.30 -21.48 -33.21
C VAL A 13 -11.75 -22.16 -31.91
N ALA A 14 -10.77 -22.63 -31.12
CA ALA A 14 -10.91 -22.89 -29.68
C ALA A 14 -9.58 -23.39 -29.09
N PHE A 15 -8.45 -22.72 -29.36
CA PHE A 15 -7.18 -23.09 -28.72
C PHE A 15 -6.22 -21.90 -28.54
N LEU A 16 -6.75 -20.72 -28.20
CA LEU A 16 -5.93 -19.51 -28.08
C LEU A 16 -6.25 -18.58 -26.90
N PHE A 17 -6.90 -19.05 -25.84
CA PHE A 17 -6.96 -18.26 -24.59
C PHE A 17 -6.86 -19.14 -23.36
N GLY A 18 -5.62 -19.46 -23.03
CA GLY A 18 -5.25 -20.10 -21.77
C GLY A 18 -3.79 -19.80 -21.49
N ILE A 19 -3.39 -18.52 -21.51
CA ILE A 19 -2.15 -18.11 -20.85
C ILE A 19 -2.51 -18.03 -19.36
N PRO A 20 -2.10 -18.98 -18.50
CA PRO A 20 -2.10 -18.69 -17.08
C PRO A 20 -1.06 -17.60 -16.89
N PHE A 21 -1.52 -16.36 -16.67
CA PHE A 21 -0.70 -15.36 -16.01
C PHE A 21 -0.45 -15.87 -14.59
N GLY A 22 0.48 -16.79 -14.44
CA GLY A 22 1.13 -17.10 -13.19
C GLY A 22 1.95 -15.87 -12.84
N ILE A 23 1.32 -14.87 -12.22
CA ILE A 23 2.05 -13.98 -11.33
C ILE A 23 2.58 -14.93 -10.26
N GLN A 24 3.86 -15.27 -10.38
CA GLN A 24 4.57 -16.05 -9.41
C GLN A 24 4.55 -15.20 -8.14
N ALA A 25 3.55 -15.43 -7.28
CA ALA A 25 3.45 -14.79 -5.99
C ALA A 25 4.75 -15.16 -5.27
N GLN A 26 5.68 -14.21 -5.19
CA GLN A 26 6.88 -14.40 -4.38
C GLN A 26 6.38 -14.68 -2.97
N VAL A 27 6.69 -15.87 -2.48
CA VAL A 27 6.33 -16.25 -1.12
C VAL A 27 7.04 -15.26 -0.21
N LEU A 28 6.25 -14.47 0.53
CA LEU A 28 6.78 -13.50 1.48
C LEU A 28 7.69 -14.20 2.49
N ASP A 29 8.82 -13.56 2.83
CA ASP A 29 9.71 -14.12 3.84
C ASP A 29 9.00 -14.15 5.20
N GLN A 30 8.82 -15.36 5.73
CA GLN A 30 8.01 -15.56 6.93
C GLN A 30 8.61 -14.86 8.17
N SER A 31 9.94 -14.74 8.23
CA SER A 31 10.64 -14.06 9.34
C SER A 31 10.37 -12.56 9.31
N GLN A 32 10.49 -11.93 8.14
CA GLN A 32 10.15 -10.52 7.94
C GLN A 32 8.66 -10.26 8.19
N TYR A 33 7.77 -11.13 7.70
CA TYR A 33 6.34 -11.04 7.97
C TYR A 33 6.06 -10.97 9.47
N GLN A 34 6.60 -11.89 10.27
CA GLN A 34 6.35 -11.92 11.71
C GLN A 34 6.95 -10.72 12.44
N LYS A 35 8.15 -10.27 12.03
CA LYS A 35 8.77 -9.07 12.61
C LYS A 35 7.94 -7.82 12.33
N ILE A 36 7.50 -7.62 11.08
CA ILE A 36 6.66 -6.48 10.71
C ILE A 36 5.30 -6.59 11.42
N LYS A 37 4.68 -7.78 11.46
CA LYS A 37 3.43 -8.01 12.19
C LYS A 37 3.57 -7.65 13.67
N ALA A 38 4.67 -8.04 14.31
CA ALA A 38 4.93 -7.68 15.70
C ALA A 38 4.99 -6.15 15.88
N VAL A 39 5.74 -5.43 15.04
CA VAL A 39 5.85 -3.96 15.11
C VAL A 39 4.48 -3.29 14.95
N VAL A 40 3.69 -3.65 13.94
CA VAL A 40 2.38 -3.00 13.66
C VAL A 40 1.29 -3.40 14.64
N THR A 41 1.50 -4.43 15.45
CA THR A 41 0.53 -4.87 16.48
C THR A 41 0.96 -4.51 17.90
N GLN A 42 2.12 -3.86 18.06
CA GLN A 42 2.58 -3.38 19.36
C GLN A 42 1.51 -2.48 20.00
N THR A 43 1.24 -2.74 21.28
CA THR A 43 0.27 -1.99 22.07
C THR A 43 0.93 -0.77 22.69
N GLY A 44 0.27 0.38 22.62
CA GLY A 44 0.73 1.64 23.20
C GLY A 44 0.66 2.78 22.20
N HIS A 45 0.91 4.01 22.68
CA HIS A 45 0.98 5.16 21.80
C HIS A 45 2.40 5.26 21.23
N ILE A 46 2.65 4.50 20.16
CA ILE A 46 3.92 4.56 19.43
C ILE A 46 3.77 5.62 18.34
N GLU A 47 4.73 6.53 18.30
CA GLU A 47 4.78 7.53 17.24
C GLU A 47 4.92 6.87 15.87
N LYS A 48 4.17 7.39 14.90
CA LYS A 48 4.16 6.87 13.52
C LYS A 48 5.56 6.82 12.89
N GLU A 49 6.37 7.85 13.14
CA GLU A 49 7.76 7.92 12.67
C GLU A 49 8.60 6.75 13.19
N THR A 50 8.45 6.40 14.48
CA THR A 50 9.15 5.27 15.10
C THR A 50 8.77 3.96 14.43
N LEU A 51 7.47 3.70 14.25
CA LEU A 51 6.99 2.49 13.57
C LEU A 51 7.54 2.38 12.15
N MET A 52 7.54 3.49 11.42
CA MET A 52 8.06 3.52 10.05
C MET A 52 9.56 3.23 9.98
N ARG A 53 10.35 3.77 10.92
CA ARG A 53 11.78 3.48 11.01
C ARG A 53 12.04 2.00 11.31
N GLU A 54 11.29 1.41 12.25
CA GLU A 54 11.42 0.00 12.60
C GLU A 54 11.05 -0.91 11.41
N ILE A 55 9.93 -0.63 10.73
CA ILE A 55 9.51 -1.39 9.56
C ILE A 55 10.54 -1.27 8.44
N TYR A 56 11.03 -0.06 8.15
CA TYR A 56 12.03 0.18 7.10
C TYR A 56 13.35 -0.53 7.39
N ALA A 57 13.74 -0.63 8.67
CA ALA A 57 14.94 -1.38 9.09
C ALA A 57 14.79 -2.90 8.88
N ILE A 58 13.57 -3.44 8.97
CA ILE A 58 13.29 -4.85 8.67
C ILE A 58 13.27 -5.09 7.16
N ASN A 59 12.53 -4.27 6.42
CA ASN A 59 12.46 -4.32 4.96
C ASN A 59 12.21 -2.92 4.39
N PRO A 60 13.08 -2.41 3.49
CA PRO A 60 12.92 -1.07 2.88
C PRO A 60 11.73 -0.97 1.91
N ASN A 61 11.19 -2.10 1.46
CA ASN A 61 10.02 -2.23 0.59
C ASN A 61 8.95 -3.13 1.25
N PRO A 62 8.37 -2.71 2.39
CA PRO A 62 7.53 -3.58 3.22
C PRO A 62 6.09 -3.74 2.68
N GLN A 63 5.78 -3.19 1.51
CA GLN A 63 4.41 -3.00 1.07
C GLN A 63 3.59 -4.29 1.00
N GLU A 64 4.14 -5.33 0.39
CA GLU A 64 3.42 -6.60 0.25
C GLU A 64 3.17 -7.26 1.60
N TYR A 65 4.12 -7.12 2.55
CA TYR A 65 3.95 -7.56 3.93
C TYR A 65 2.83 -6.80 4.63
N LEU A 66 2.79 -5.47 4.52
CA LEU A 66 1.76 -4.65 5.15
C LEU A 66 0.36 -5.00 4.62
N VAL A 67 0.22 -5.21 3.31
CA VAL A 67 -1.05 -5.63 2.69
C VAL A 67 -1.44 -7.05 3.11
N ALA A 68 -0.49 -7.98 3.21
CA ALA A 68 -0.76 -9.33 3.68
C ALA A 68 -1.20 -9.35 5.14
N ILE A 69 -0.50 -8.61 6.00
CA ILE A 69 -0.83 -8.47 7.42
C ILE A 69 -2.22 -7.84 7.57
N ALA A 70 -2.57 -6.80 6.81
CA ALA A 70 -3.88 -6.15 6.91
C ALA A 70 -5.07 -7.07 6.58
N LYS A 71 -4.84 -8.18 5.87
CA LYS A 71 -5.85 -9.20 5.54
C LYS A 71 -5.94 -10.31 6.59
N ASP A 72 -5.08 -10.29 7.61
CA ASP A 72 -5.09 -11.26 8.69
C ASP A 72 -6.36 -11.08 9.55
N PRO A 73 -7.21 -12.11 9.66
CA PRO A 73 -8.52 -12.00 10.31
C PRO A 73 -8.42 -11.78 11.83
N GLU A 74 -7.26 -12.03 12.44
CA GLU A 74 -7.06 -11.88 13.88
C GLU A 74 -6.73 -10.43 14.28
N LEU A 75 -6.53 -9.54 13.30
CA LEU A 75 -6.20 -8.16 13.59
C LEU A 75 -7.36 -7.37 14.16
N ARG A 76 -7.03 -6.61 15.19
CA ARG A 76 -7.95 -5.64 15.78
C ARG A 76 -8.14 -4.45 14.85
N VAL A 77 -9.33 -3.85 14.91
CA VAL A 77 -9.72 -2.68 14.11
C VAL A 77 -8.67 -1.58 14.12
N TYR A 78 -8.09 -1.24 15.29
CA TYR A 78 -7.07 -0.18 15.39
C TYR A 78 -5.79 -0.51 14.62
N ALA A 79 -5.36 -1.78 14.61
CA ALA A 79 -4.14 -2.21 13.93
C ALA A 79 -4.35 -2.12 12.40
N ILE A 80 -5.52 -2.52 11.91
CA ILE A 80 -5.88 -2.37 10.50
C ILE A 80 -5.96 -0.88 10.13
N SER A 81 -6.52 -0.04 11.01
CA SER A 81 -6.56 1.40 10.77
C SER A 81 -5.17 2.02 10.65
N GLN A 82 -4.23 1.60 11.49
CA GLN A 82 -2.83 2.02 11.42
C GLN A 82 -2.11 1.47 10.18
N LEU A 83 -2.40 0.23 9.78
CA LEU A 83 -1.88 -0.37 8.55
C LEU A 83 -2.31 0.41 7.31
N ASN A 84 -3.54 0.92 7.25
CA ASN A 84 -3.97 1.78 6.13
C ASN A 84 -3.06 3.01 5.97
N GLU A 85 -2.63 3.61 7.08
CA GLU A 85 -1.69 4.74 7.05
C GLU A 85 -0.28 4.32 6.64
N LEU A 86 0.22 3.19 7.13
CA LEU A 86 1.54 2.66 6.78
C LEU A 86 1.59 2.27 5.30
N ILE A 87 0.55 1.59 4.81
CA ILE A 87 0.39 1.21 3.39
C ILE A 87 0.36 2.46 2.52
N ALA A 88 -0.36 3.51 2.92
CA ALA A 88 -0.42 4.74 2.15
C ALA A 88 0.91 5.51 2.09
N ASP A 89 1.79 5.32 3.05
CA ASP A 89 3.11 5.97 3.08
C ASP A 89 4.17 5.14 2.34
N PHE A 90 4.23 3.83 2.57
CA PHE A 90 5.17 2.92 1.91
C PHE A 90 4.76 2.53 0.50
N GLY A 91 3.46 2.39 0.26
CA GLY A 91 2.95 1.85 -0.98
C GLY A 91 2.78 2.92 -2.03
N ALA A 92 3.42 2.68 -3.17
CA ALA A 92 3.25 3.48 -4.37
C ALA A 92 1.86 3.19 -4.99
N ASN A 93 1.80 2.81 -6.26
CA ASN A 93 0.51 2.60 -6.94
C ASN A 93 -0.33 1.47 -6.29
N SER A 94 0.29 0.41 -5.79
CA SER A 94 -0.42 -0.70 -5.14
C SER A 94 -1.07 -0.35 -3.78
N ALA A 95 -0.73 0.80 -3.17
CA ALA A 95 -1.50 1.31 -2.04
C ALA A 95 -2.87 1.85 -2.47
N ARG A 96 -2.97 2.37 -3.71
CA ARG A 96 -4.23 2.87 -4.26
C ARG A 96 -5.25 1.74 -4.29
N ASP A 97 -4.92 0.62 -4.92
CA ASP A 97 -5.84 -0.50 -5.11
C ASP A 97 -6.30 -1.10 -3.77
N TYR A 98 -5.37 -1.27 -2.83
CA TYR A 98 -5.70 -1.76 -1.49
C TYR A 98 -6.64 -0.79 -0.74
N LEU A 99 -6.37 0.51 -0.78
CA LEU A 99 -7.21 1.49 -0.09
C LEU A 99 -8.57 1.66 -0.76
N GLU A 100 -8.62 1.71 -2.09
CA GLU A 100 -9.88 1.79 -2.84
C GLU A 100 -10.76 0.56 -2.58
N SER A 101 -10.18 -0.64 -2.56
CA SER A 101 -10.92 -1.87 -2.22
C SER A 101 -11.40 -1.87 -0.76
N THR A 102 -10.57 -1.40 0.18
CA THR A 102 -10.95 -1.27 1.59
C THR A 102 -12.11 -0.29 1.78
N ILE A 103 -12.08 0.86 1.11
CA ILE A 103 -13.15 1.88 1.16
C ILE A 103 -14.43 1.35 0.52
N SER A 104 -14.31 0.62 -0.60
CA SER A 104 -15.46 0.11 -1.35
C SER A 104 -16.12 -1.10 -0.69
N ASN A 105 -15.43 -1.82 0.20
CA ASN A 105 -15.99 -2.98 0.87
C ASN A 105 -16.92 -2.58 2.02
N GLU A 106 -18.23 -2.72 1.81
CA GLU A 106 -19.25 -2.38 2.81
C GLU A 106 -19.29 -3.34 4.02
N SER A 107 -18.73 -4.54 3.89
CA SER A 107 -18.61 -5.47 5.03
C SER A 107 -17.51 -5.05 6.01
N THR A 108 -16.60 -4.17 5.59
CA THR A 108 -15.50 -3.68 6.42
C THR A 108 -16.00 -2.74 7.50
N HIS A 109 -15.43 -2.85 8.71
CA HIS A 109 -15.77 -1.98 9.84
C HIS A 109 -15.64 -0.48 9.48
N PRO A 110 -16.61 0.40 9.84
CA PRO A 110 -16.58 1.81 9.45
C PRO A 110 -15.30 2.56 9.83
N SER A 111 -14.70 2.28 10.99
CA SER A 111 -13.42 2.90 11.40
C SER A 111 -12.25 2.53 10.48
N ILE A 112 -12.22 1.31 9.94
CA ILE A 112 -11.21 0.87 8.98
C ILE A 112 -11.43 1.59 7.65
N ARG A 113 -12.69 1.69 7.20
CA ARG A 113 -13.05 2.42 5.98
C ARG A 113 -12.72 3.90 6.10
N ASN A 114 -13.04 4.54 7.23
CA ASN A 114 -12.71 5.94 7.49
C ASN A 114 -11.20 6.18 7.51
N SER A 115 -10.42 5.32 8.17
CA SER A 115 -8.95 5.47 8.11
C SER A 115 -8.43 5.28 6.69
N ALA A 116 -8.98 4.33 5.92
CA ALA A 116 -8.63 4.18 4.51
C ALA A 116 -8.99 5.41 3.67
N VAL A 117 -10.16 6.03 3.87
CA VAL A 117 -10.57 7.30 3.24
C VAL A 117 -9.54 8.39 3.52
N PHE A 118 -9.16 8.55 4.79
CA PHE A 118 -8.18 9.55 5.20
C PHE A 118 -6.80 9.29 4.57
N SER A 119 -6.30 8.05 4.67
CA SER A 119 -5.01 7.66 4.11
C SER A 119 -4.97 7.81 2.59
N TYR A 120 -6.02 7.38 1.88
CA TYR A 120 -6.16 7.54 0.43
C TYR A 120 -6.17 9.01 0.02
N GLY A 121 -7.02 9.81 0.67
CA GLY A 121 -7.16 11.24 0.39
C GLY A 121 -5.83 11.96 0.60
N LYS A 122 -5.21 11.79 1.77
CA LYS A 122 -3.91 12.39 2.08
C LYS A 122 -2.83 12.05 1.05
N THR A 123 -2.80 10.81 0.56
CA THR A 123 -1.70 10.30 -0.28
C THR A 123 -1.88 10.57 -1.77
N PHE A 124 -3.12 10.57 -2.28
CA PHE A 124 -3.39 10.62 -3.73
C PHE A 124 -4.12 11.88 -4.20
N TYR A 125 -4.73 12.66 -3.30
CA TYR A 125 -5.46 13.87 -3.69
C TYR A 125 -4.56 14.92 -4.37
N PHE A 126 -3.32 15.06 -3.92
CA PHE A 126 -2.41 16.08 -4.47
C PHE A 126 -1.67 15.62 -5.74
N SER A 127 -1.58 14.30 -5.98
CA SER A 127 -1.00 13.77 -7.21
C SER A 127 -2.02 13.65 -8.34
N ASP A 128 -3.27 13.33 -8.01
CA ASP A 128 -4.36 13.18 -8.98
C ASP A 128 -5.70 13.57 -8.32
N ARG A 129 -5.91 14.89 -8.24
CA ARG A 129 -7.07 15.47 -7.54
C ARG A 129 -8.40 15.01 -8.12
N ASN A 130 -8.51 14.98 -9.44
CA ASN A 130 -9.76 14.65 -10.11
C ASN A 130 -10.16 13.20 -9.83
N HIS A 131 -9.23 12.25 -9.98
CA HIS A 131 -9.49 10.86 -9.66
C HIS A 131 -9.84 10.67 -8.19
N ALA A 132 -9.03 11.22 -7.29
CA ALA A 132 -9.22 11.05 -5.86
C ALA A 132 -10.55 11.67 -5.36
N GLU A 133 -10.89 12.88 -5.83
CA GLU A 133 -12.17 13.51 -5.51
C GLU A 133 -13.36 12.70 -6.05
N ASN A 134 -13.29 12.26 -7.31
CA ASN A 134 -14.38 11.51 -7.94
C ASN A 134 -14.60 10.16 -7.25
N PHE A 135 -13.51 9.46 -6.93
CA PHE A 135 -13.58 8.20 -6.19
C PHE A 135 -14.23 8.39 -4.81
N LEU A 136 -13.73 9.33 -4.00
CA LEU A 136 -14.25 9.57 -2.66
C LEU A 136 -15.70 10.09 -2.68
N LYS A 137 -16.07 10.96 -3.63
CA LYS A 137 -17.44 11.50 -3.75
C LYS A 137 -18.52 10.42 -3.86
N ARG A 138 -18.21 9.26 -4.46
CA ARG A 138 -19.14 8.12 -4.58
C ARG A 138 -19.68 7.64 -3.22
N PHE A 139 -18.92 7.87 -2.16
CA PHE A 139 -19.27 7.43 -0.80
C PHE A 139 -19.82 8.57 0.07
N SER A 140 -19.98 9.78 -0.47
CA SER A 140 -20.39 10.96 0.33
C SER A 140 -21.80 10.87 0.90
N SER A 141 -22.68 10.07 0.32
CA SER A 141 -24.04 9.82 0.80
C SER A 141 -24.18 8.50 1.56
N HIS A 142 -23.08 7.78 1.83
CA HIS A 142 -23.14 6.48 2.48
C HIS A 142 -23.40 6.64 4.00
N ASP A 143 -24.36 5.91 4.54
CA ASP A 143 -24.86 6.08 5.93
C ASP A 143 -23.77 6.08 7.01
N ARG A 144 -22.81 5.16 6.92
CA ARG A 144 -21.78 4.97 7.97
C ARG A 144 -20.50 5.80 7.81
N ILE A 145 -20.17 6.25 6.59
CA ILE A 145 -18.87 6.90 6.30
C ILE A 145 -19.00 8.22 5.55
N GLY A 146 -20.19 8.58 5.06
CA GLY A 146 -20.40 9.71 4.17
C GLY A 146 -20.02 11.05 4.79
N THR A 147 -20.39 11.28 6.06
CA THR A 147 -19.96 12.49 6.79
C THR A 147 -18.45 12.59 6.90
N PHE A 148 -17.76 11.47 7.18
CA PHE A 148 -16.31 11.45 7.28
C PHE A 148 -15.66 11.77 5.93
N VAL A 149 -16.15 11.16 4.84
CA VAL A 149 -15.71 11.44 3.46
C VAL A 149 -15.87 12.91 3.11
N GLN A 150 -17.02 13.51 3.40
CA GLN A 150 -17.27 14.92 3.12
C GLN A 150 -16.30 15.83 3.90
N ASN A 151 -16.06 15.52 5.18
CA ASN A 151 -15.12 16.26 6.01
C ASN A 151 -13.68 16.13 5.50
N THR A 152 -13.22 14.92 5.17
CA THR A 152 -11.89 14.69 4.58
C THR A 152 -11.72 15.47 3.28
N LEU A 153 -12.71 15.43 2.37
CA LEU A 153 -12.68 16.20 1.13
C LEU A 153 -12.63 17.71 1.38
N LYS A 154 -13.38 18.21 2.36
CA LYS A 154 -13.36 19.62 2.75
C LYS A 154 -11.97 20.01 3.27
N GLU A 155 -11.37 19.22 4.15
CA GLU A 155 -10.05 19.50 4.71
C GLU A 155 -8.93 19.45 3.66
N LEU A 156 -8.99 18.51 2.72
CA LEU A 156 -8.07 18.44 1.58
C LEU A 156 -8.17 19.68 0.69
N ARG A 157 -9.40 20.13 0.37
CA ARG A 157 -9.63 21.36 -0.41
C ARG A 157 -9.12 22.62 0.29
N MET A 158 -9.25 22.66 1.62
CA MET A 158 -8.75 23.75 2.45
C MET A 158 -7.25 23.69 2.71
N GLY A 159 -6.55 22.65 2.25
CA GLY A 159 -5.11 22.46 2.50
C GLY A 159 -4.76 22.16 3.96
N LYS A 160 -5.74 21.73 4.78
CA LYS A 160 -5.51 21.36 6.19
C LYS A 160 -4.80 20.01 6.35
N ILE A 161 -4.92 19.15 5.34
CA ILE A 161 -4.24 17.86 5.26
C ILE A 161 -3.08 17.99 4.27
N SER A 162 -1.88 17.58 4.67
CA SER A 162 -0.67 17.61 3.83
C SER A 162 -0.22 16.20 3.42
N SER A 163 0.31 16.06 2.20
CA SER A 163 0.86 14.79 1.68
C SER A 163 2.35 14.62 2.03
N ILE A 164 2.68 14.60 3.33
CA ILE A 164 4.04 14.23 3.75
C ILE A 164 4.13 12.70 3.80
N ARG A 165 4.98 12.13 2.94
CA ARG A 165 5.37 10.72 2.95
C ARG A 165 6.69 10.58 3.70
N PHE A 166 6.63 9.98 4.86
CA PHE A 166 7.80 9.79 5.70
C PHE A 166 8.73 8.70 5.15
N SER A 167 8.18 7.70 4.44
CA SER A 167 8.98 6.67 3.77
C SER A 167 9.98 7.26 2.77
N GLU A 168 9.58 8.30 2.04
CA GLU A 168 10.44 9.01 1.08
C GLU A 168 11.54 9.80 1.79
N LYS A 169 11.25 10.37 2.96
CA LYS A 169 12.25 11.00 3.83
C LYS A 169 13.30 9.98 4.28
N LEU A 170 12.87 8.79 4.72
CA LEU A 170 13.79 7.71 5.11
C LEU A 170 14.67 7.22 3.96
N LYS A 171 14.09 7.03 2.76
CA LYS A 171 14.84 6.65 1.55
C LYS A 171 15.93 7.69 1.25
N LYS A 172 15.58 8.98 1.30
CA LYS A 172 16.54 10.08 1.08
C LYS A 172 17.64 10.10 2.15
N GLU A 173 17.28 10.03 3.44
CA GLU A 173 18.24 9.97 4.55
C GLU A 173 19.24 8.82 4.38
N ASN A 174 18.77 7.65 3.94
CA ASN A 174 19.62 6.48 3.72
C ASN A 174 20.57 6.68 2.53
N MET A 175 20.08 7.23 1.42
CA MET A 175 20.92 7.55 0.24
C MET A 175 22.01 8.55 0.57
N ASP A 176 21.68 9.60 1.35
CA ASP A 176 22.63 10.63 1.76
C ASP A 176 23.73 10.04 2.67
N ARG A 177 23.37 9.11 3.57
CA ARG A 177 24.35 8.38 4.41
C ARG A 177 25.31 7.54 3.57
N ILE A 178 24.80 6.78 2.60
CA ILE A 178 25.62 5.95 1.71
C ILE A 178 26.60 6.84 0.91
N LYS A 179 26.11 7.96 0.36
CA LYS A 179 26.93 8.90 -0.39
C LYS A 179 28.05 9.51 0.48
N ASN A 180 27.74 9.90 1.72
CA ASN A 180 28.72 10.49 2.64
C ASN A 180 29.70 9.46 3.23
N GLY A 181 29.28 8.21 3.41
CA GLY A 181 30.16 7.11 3.84
C GLY A 181 31.23 6.78 2.79
N ASN A 182 30.84 6.80 1.50
CA ASN A 182 31.77 6.56 0.39
C ASN A 182 32.78 7.71 0.18
N LEU A 183 32.52 8.91 0.68
CA LEU A 183 33.44 10.06 0.61
C LEU A 183 34.52 10.05 1.71
N ARG A 184 34.38 9.19 2.73
CA ARG A 184 35.37 8.99 3.81
C ARG A 184 36.20 7.73 3.55
N MET A 185 36.93 7.67 2.43
CA MET A 185 38.04 6.72 2.34
C MET A 185 39.23 7.24 3.18
N PRO A 186 39.90 6.38 3.97
CA PRO A 186 41.08 6.78 4.72
C PRO A 186 42.22 7.10 3.76
N ASP A 187 42.82 8.27 3.95
CA ASP A 187 44.02 8.74 3.27
C ASP A 187 45.15 7.71 3.46
N PRO A 188 45.68 7.07 2.39
CA PRO A 188 46.79 6.14 2.51
C PRO A 188 48.10 6.93 2.63
N SER A 189 48.26 7.65 3.74
CA SER A 189 49.45 8.45 4.01
C SER A 189 49.77 8.45 5.51
N ILE A 190 50.04 7.27 6.05
CA ILE A 190 50.88 7.13 7.24
C ILE A 190 52.01 6.16 6.89
N LYS A 191 53.06 6.67 6.24
CA LYS A 191 54.40 6.12 6.41
C LYS A 191 54.96 6.77 7.68
N ASN A 192 55.00 5.99 8.76
CA ASN A 192 55.74 6.38 9.96
C ASN A 192 57.25 6.27 9.71
N PRO A 193 58.06 7.11 10.39
CA PRO A 193 59.49 7.31 10.16
C PRO A 193 60.36 6.09 10.51
#